data_AF-A0AB39KTN5-F1
#
_entry.id   AF-A0AB39KTN5-F1
#
_cell.length_a   1.000
_cell.length_b   1.000
_cell.length_c   1.000
_cell.angle_alpha   90.00
_cell.angle_beta   90.00
_cell.angle_gamma   90.00
#
_symmetry.space_group_name_H-M   'P 1'
#
loop_
_entity.id
_entity.type
_entity.pdbx_description
1 polymer ?
#
loop_
_entity_poly.entity_id
_entity_poly.type
_entity_poly.pdbx_seq_one_letter_code
_entity_poly.pdbx_strand_id
1 'polypeptide(L)'
;MALLDELKADQLAARKQNDRLKADVLTTLIGEATQITTEEFKRGVTQVTDEKVVATVAKFLKNTKLTLENLATERARLIETGGDASKVDERTKAAETELAILSSYGPKQMTEAQLREAIDDFKAKNPGANVGMIMAHLKTSFAGQYDGKAASAFAEG
;
A
#
# COMPACT_ATOMS: atom_id res chain seq x y z
N MET A 1 11.41 18.10 -0.29
CA MET A 1 12.19 17.26 -1.23
C MET A 1 11.18 16.45 -2.04
N ALA A 2 11.52 16.09 -3.28
CA ALA A 2 10.71 15.14 -4.05
C ALA A 2 10.76 13.77 -3.36
N LEU A 3 9.68 12.99 -3.41
CA LEU A 3 9.58 11.72 -2.67
C LEU A 3 10.69 10.73 -3.06
N LEU A 4 11.09 10.74 -4.34
CA LEU A 4 12.20 9.91 -4.81
C LEU A 4 13.54 10.24 -4.15
N ASP A 5 13.80 11.52 -3.89
CA ASP A 5 15.05 11.95 -3.26
C ASP A 5 15.08 11.56 -1.78
N GLU A 6 13.93 11.64 -1.11
CA GLU A 6 13.75 11.15 0.26
C GLU A 6 14.02 9.64 0.34
N LEU A 7 13.40 8.83 -0.54
CA LEU A 7 13.62 7.38 -0.59
C LEU A 7 15.11 7.03 -0.79
N LYS A 8 15.82 7.74 -1.66
CA LYS A 8 17.26 7.52 -1.90
C LYS A 8 18.11 7.90 -0.69
N ALA A 9 17.80 9.02 -0.04
CA ALA A 9 18.49 9.46 1.17
C ALA A 9 18.32 8.43 2.30
N ASP A 10 17.09 7.95 2.51
CA ASP A 10 16.75 6.98 3.54
C ASP A 10 17.33 5.58 3.25
N GLN A 11 17.37 5.17 1.98
CA GLN A 11 18.05 3.93 1.58
C GLN A 11 19.54 3.98 1.94
N LEU A 12 20.21 5.11 1.67
CA LEU A 12 21.62 5.28 2.01
C LEU A 12 21.84 5.31 3.52
N ALA A 13 20.95 5.98 4.27
CA ALA A 13 20.99 6.01 5.73
C ALA A 13 20.81 4.60 6.32
N ALA A 14 19.83 3.82 5.83
CA ALA A 14 19.58 2.45 6.26
C ALA A 14 20.82 1.56 6.05
N ARG A 15 21.48 1.66 4.89
CA ARG A 15 22.74 0.95 4.61
C ARG A 15 23.85 1.31 5.60
N LYS A 16 24.00 2.60 5.91
CA LYS A 16 25.01 3.08 6.88
C LYS A 16 24.72 2.60 8.30
N GLN A 17 23.45 2.42 8.65
CA GLN A 17 23.00 1.97 9.97
C GLN A 17 22.91 0.45 10.08
N ASN A 18 23.26 -0.30 9.03
CA ASN A 18 23.08 -1.75 8.93
C ASN A 18 21.61 -2.22 9.11
N ASP A 19 20.64 -1.34 8.83
CA ASP A 19 19.23 -1.71 8.73
C ASP A 19 19.00 -2.39 7.37
N ARG A 20 19.32 -3.69 7.32
CA ARG A 20 19.29 -4.48 6.08
C ARG A 20 17.89 -4.55 5.48
N LEU A 21 16.86 -4.75 6.30
CA LEU A 21 15.50 -4.87 5.82
C LEU A 21 15.02 -3.56 5.18
N LYS A 22 15.21 -2.42 5.86
CA LYS A 22 14.86 -1.11 5.28
C LYS A 22 15.66 -0.84 4.00
N ALA A 23 16.95 -1.15 3.99
CA ALA A 23 17.78 -0.98 2.80
C ALA A 23 17.29 -1.81 1.61
N ASP A 24 16.91 -3.07 1.83
CA ASP A 24 16.46 -3.98 0.78
C ASP A 24 15.08 -3.59 0.23
N VAL A 25 14.14 -3.26 1.11
CA VAL A 25 12.80 -2.76 0.76
C VAL A 25 12.92 -1.50 -0.09
N LEU A 26 13.71 -0.52 0.36
CA LEU A 26 13.89 0.73 -0.37
C LEU A 26 14.63 0.54 -1.69
N THR A 27 15.60 -0.37 -1.75
CA THR A 27 16.30 -0.69 -3.02
C THR A 27 15.33 -1.22 -4.06
N THR A 28 14.46 -2.14 -3.66
CA THR A 28 13.46 -2.73 -4.56
C THR A 28 12.42 -1.69 -4.98
N LEU A 29 11.91 -0.90 -4.03
CA LEU A 29 10.95 0.16 -4.30
C LEU A 29 11.50 1.22 -5.26
N ILE A 30 12.73 1.68 -5.06
CA ILE A 30 13.38 2.67 -5.94
C ILE A 30 13.58 2.08 -7.35
N GLY A 31 13.98 0.81 -7.46
CA GLY A 31 14.13 0.13 -8.74
C GLY A 31 12.85 0.15 -9.56
N GLU A 32 11.73 -0.26 -8.95
CA GLU A 32 10.41 -0.24 -9.61
C GLU A 32 9.94 1.20 -9.91
N ALA A 33 10.10 2.12 -8.95
CA ALA A 33 9.60 3.49 -9.08
C ALA A 33 10.34 4.29 -10.18
N THR A 34 11.60 3.95 -10.44
CA THR A 34 12.42 4.61 -11.47
C THR A 34 12.30 3.97 -12.85
N GLN A 35 11.67 2.81 -12.95
CA GLN A 35 11.47 2.14 -14.23
C GLN A 35 10.33 2.79 -15.02
N ILE A 36 10.66 3.42 -16.15
CA ILE A 36 9.68 3.85 -17.14
C ILE A 36 9.42 2.66 -18.08
N THR A 37 8.21 2.14 -18.06
CA THR A 37 7.81 1.01 -18.92
C THR A 37 7.58 1.47 -20.36
N THR A 38 7.65 0.53 -21.31
CA THR A 38 7.33 0.79 -22.72
C THR A 38 5.94 1.42 -22.91
N GLU A 39 4.96 1.00 -22.11
CA GLU A 39 3.59 1.52 -22.18
C GLU A 39 3.48 2.95 -21.63
N GLU A 40 4.22 3.28 -20.57
CA GLU A 40 4.32 4.65 -20.06
C GLU A 40 5.03 5.56 -21.07
N PHE A 41 6.12 5.08 -21.69
CA PHE A 41 6.83 5.82 -22.72
C PHE A 41 5.94 6.11 -23.93
N LYS A 42 5.16 5.13 -24.40
CA LYS A 42 4.16 5.32 -25.48
C LYS A 42 3.09 6.37 -25.13
N ARG A 43 2.79 6.56 -23.84
CA ARG A 43 1.87 7.61 -23.34
C ARG A 43 2.55 8.96 -23.11
N GLY A 44 3.82 9.10 -23.47
CA GLY A 44 4.58 10.34 -23.35
C GLY A 44 5.26 10.55 -22.01
N VAL A 45 5.28 9.54 -21.11
CA VAL A 45 6.01 9.64 -19.84
C VAL A 45 7.50 9.38 -20.11
N THR A 46 8.32 10.42 -20.00
CA THR A 46 9.77 10.37 -20.28
C THR A 46 10.64 10.58 -19.05
N GLN A 47 10.03 10.94 -17.92
CA GLN A 47 10.71 11.18 -16.66
C GLN A 47 9.92 10.54 -15.50
N VAL A 48 10.64 10.22 -14.44
CA VAL A 48 10.02 9.73 -13.20
C VAL A 48 9.33 10.90 -12.52
N THR A 49 8.02 10.81 -12.33
CA THR A 49 7.23 11.84 -11.65
C THR A 49 6.89 11.41 -10.22
N ASP A 50 6.59 12.38 -9.36
CA ASP A 50 6.18 12.10 -7.98
C ASP A 50 4.91 11.24 -7.93
N GLU A 51 3.97 11.44 -8.86
CA GLU A 51 2.75 10.62 -8.94
C GLU A 51 3.07 9.14 -9.21
N LYS A 52 4.07 8.87 -10.06
CA LYS A 52 4.53 7.50 -10.32
C LYS A 52 5.16 6.89 -9.08
N VAL A 53 5.97 7.65 -8.34
CA VAL A 53 6.61 7.18 -7.11
C VAL A 53 5.54 6.86 -6.06
N VAL A 54 4.58 7.76 -5.84
CA VAL A 54 3.45 7.55 -4.93
C VAL A 54 2.61 6.34 -5.34
N ALA A 55 2.32 6.17 -6.63
CA ALA A 55 1.58 5.01 -7.14
C ALA A 55 2.35 3.70 -6.90
N THR A 56 3.68 3.72 -7.03
CA THR A 56 4.54 2.57 -6.75
C THR A 56 4.54 2.23 -5.26
N VAL A 57 4.65 3.22 -4.38
CA VAL A 57 4.53 3.02 -2.92
C VAL A 57 3.17 2.42 -2.56
N ALA A 58 2.08 2.95 -3.12
CA ALA A 58 0.73 2.43 -2.89
C ALA A 58 0.58 0.97 -3.39
N LYS A 59 1.18 0.63 -4.53
CA LYS A 59 1.23 -0.75 -5.05
C LYS A 59 1.95 -1.69 -4.08
N PHE A 60 3.12 -1.29 -3.56
CA PHE A 60 3.87 -2.08 -2.60
C PHE A 60 3.09 -2.27 -1.30
N LEU A 61 2.53 -1.20 -0.73
CA LEU A 61 1.65 -1.27 0.44
C LEU A 61 0.52 -2.28 0.27
N LYS A 62 -0.18 -2.24 -0.87
CA LYS A 62 -1.25 -3.19 -1.18
C LYS A 62 -0.73 -4.63 -1.23
N ASN A 63 0.40 -4.85 -1.90
CA ASN A 63 0.98 -6.19 -2.02
C ASN A 63 1.44 -6.74 -0.68
N THR A 64 2.07 -5.93 0.17
CA THR A 64 2.51 -6.33 1.52
C THR A 64 1.31 -6.66 2.42
N LYS A 65 0.20 -5.89 2.34
CA LYS A 65 -1.06 -6.23 3.02
C LYS A 65 -1.62 -7.58 2.56
N LEU A 66 -1.64 -7.84 1.25
CA LEU A 66 -2.08 -9.13 0.72
C LEU A 66 -1.18 -10.29 1.18
N THR A 67 0.13 -10.08 1.26
CA THR A 67 1.07 -11.05 1.82
C THR A 67 0.73 -11.36 3.27
N LEU A 68 0.41 -10.37 4.09
CA LEU A 68 -0.02 -10.57 5.48
C LEU A 68 -1.33 -11.36 5.57
N GLU A 69 -2.33 -11.07 4.74
CA GLU A 69 -3.59 -11.84 4.68
C GLU A 69 -3.35 -13.32 4.34
N ASN A 70 -2.48 -13.57 3.36
CA ASN A 70 -2.12 -14.93 2.96
C ASN A 70 -1.35 -15.67 4.07
N LEU A 71 -0.42 -14.99 4.74
CA LEU A 71 0.32 -15.55 5.87
C LEU A 71 -0.61 -15.86 7.05
N ALA A 72 -1.58 -14.99 7.34
CA ALA A 72 -2.59 -15.24 8.38
C ALA A 72 -3.45 -16.48 8.06
N THR A 73 -3.85 -16.64 6.80
CA THR A 73 -4.60 -17.81 6.34
C THR A 73 -3.77 -19.10 6.47
N GLU A 74 -2.52 -19.07 6.03
CA GLU A 74 -1.61 -20.21 6.15
C GLU A 74 -1.32 -20.56 7.62
N ARG A 75 -1.16 -19.54 8.47
CA ARG A 75 -0.99 -19.72 9.91
C ARG A 75 -2.19 -20.43 10.54
N ALA A 76 -3.40 -19.99 10.22
CA ALA A 76 -4.63 -20.61 10.72
C ALA A 76 -4.71 -22.09 10.32
N ARG A 77 -4.43 -22.39 9.04
CA ARG A 77 -4.40 -23.78 8.52
C ARG A 77 -3.38 -24.66 9.25
N LEU A 78 -2.18 -24.15 9.52
CA LEU A 78 -1.16 -24.90 10.27
C LEU A 78 -1.62 -25.18 11.70
N ILE A 79 -2.21 -24.21 12.39
CA ILE A 79 -2.73 -24.40 13.75
C ILE A 79 -3.82 -25.47 13.77
N GLU A 80 -4.78 -25.43 12.84
CA GLU A 80 -5.86 -26.42 12.74
C GLU A 80 -5.34 -27.84 12.49
N THR A 81 -4.26 -27.97 11.73
CA THR A 81 -3.66 -29.27 11.39
C THR A 81 -2.56 -29.71 12.37
N GLY A 82 -2.32 -28.96 13.45
CA GLY A 82 -1.26 -29.25 14.43
C GLY A 82 0.16 -29.06 13.89
N GLY A 83 0.33 -28.28 12.83
CA GLY A 83 1.61 -27.96 12.20
C GLY A 83 2.39 -26.83 12.90
N ASP A 84 3.68 -26.71 12.57
CA ASP A 84 4.56 -25.66 13.08
C ASP A 84 4.38 -24.33 12.33
N ALA A 85 3.92 -23.30 13.06
CA ALA A 85 3.69 -21.95 12.53
C ALA A 85 4.92 -21.03 12.62
N SER A 86 6.04 -21.46 13.22
CA SER A 86 7.18 -20.58 13.53
C SER A 86 7.74 -19.85 12.31
N LYS A 87 7.88 -20.55 11.17
CA LYS A 87 8.32 -19.94 9.90
C LYS A 87 7.30 -18.98 9.30
N VAL A 88 6.00 -19.17 9.56
CA VAL A 88 4.96 -18.22 9.13
C VAL A 88 5.01 -16.99 10.02
N ASP A 89 5.22 -17.15 11.32
CA ASP A 89 5.34 -16.05 12.28
C ASP A 89 6.57 -15.16 11.98
N GLU A 90 7.72 -15.76 11.64
CA GLU A 90 8.92 -15.01 11.21
C GLU A 90 8.66 -14.18 9.94
N ARG A 91 8.02 -14.78 8.93
CA ARG A 91 7.64 -14.08 7.69
C ARG A 91 6.61 -12.99 7.94
N THR A 92 5.69 -13.21 8.88
CA THR A 92 4.67 -12.22 9.27
C THR A 92 5.35 -11.00 9.89
N LYS A 93 6.26 -11.20 10.84
CA LYS A 93 7.05 -10.10 11.45
C LYS A 93 7.85 -9.29 10.42
N ALA A 94 8.46 -9.99 9.45
CA ALA A 94 9.19 -9.33 8.38
C ALA A 94 8.26 -8.47 7.50
N ALA A 95 7.10 -9.01 7.10
CA ALA A 95 6.09 -8.29 6.31
C ALA A 95 5.44 -7.14 7.08
N GLU A 96 5.23 -7.26 8.39
CA GLU A 96 4.76 -6.16 9.26
C GLU A 96 5.78 -5.02 9.31
N THR A 97 7.06 -5.35 9.41
CA THR A 97 8.15 -4.36 9.42
C THR A 97 8.26 -3.67 8.05
N GLU A 98 8.17 -4.43 6.96
CA GLU A 98 8.10 -3.87 5.60
C GLU A 98 6.91 -2.93 5.44
N LEU A 99 5.71 -3.34 5.91
CA LEU A 99 4.51 -2.51 5.86
C LEU A 99 4.72 -1.20 6.62
N ALA A 100 5.35 -1.23 7.79
CA ALA A 100 5.66 -0.03 8.56
C ALA A 100 6.63 0.91 7.82
N ILE A 101 7.67 0.34 7.20
CA ILE A 101 8.62 1.11 6.36
C ILE A 101 7.90 1.75 5.18
N LEU A 102 7.11 0.99 4.42
CA LEU A 102 6.40 1.53 3.25
C LEU A 102 5.36 2.58 3.65
N SER A 103 4.72 2.41 4.81
CA SER A 103 3.68 3.33 5.30
C SER A 103 4.22 4.71 5.66
N SER A 104 5.52 4.85 5.92
CA SER A 104 6.12 6.18 6.16
C SER A 104 6.23 7.02 4.89
N TYR A 105 6.19 6.40 3.71
CA TYR A 105 6.31 7.09 2.40
C TYR A 105 5.00 7.14 1.62
N GLY A 106 3.98 6.42 2.09
CA GLY A 106 2.67 6.36 1.44
C GLY A 106 1.74 7.47 1.90
N PRO A 107 0.62 7.70 1.18
CA PRO A 107 -0.45 8.55 1.67
C PRO A 107 -0.94 8.05 3.03
N LYS A 108 -1.17 8.99 3.95
CA LYS A 108 -1.70 8.68 5.29
C LYS A 108 -2.98 7.85 5.14
N GLN A 109 -2.98 6.65 5.72
CA GLN A 109 -4.14 5.76 5.64
C GLN A 109 -5.28 6.32 6.51
N MET A 110 -6.49 6.33 5.95
CA MET A 110 -7.73 6.58 6.67
C MET A 110 -7.98 5.41 7.63
N THR A 111 -8.40 5.75 8.83
CA THR A 111 -8.98 4.76 9.74
C THR A 111 -10.33 4.28 9.21
N GLU A 112 -10.79 3.15 9.73
CA GLU A 112 -12.11 2.59 9.37
C GLU A 112 -13.25 3.60 9.61
N ALA A 113 -13.18 4.35 10.71
CA ALA A 113 -14.14 5.40 11.04
C ALA A 113 -14.11 6.54 10.02
N GLN A 114 -12.92 7.03 9.67
CA GLN A 114 -12.76 8.09 8.66
C GLN A 114 -13.24 7.64 7.28
N LEU A 115 -12.99 6.37 6.92
CA LEU A 115 -13.46 5.82 5.65
C LEU A 115 -14.98 5.72 5.60
N ARG A 116 -15.62 5.24 6.68
CA ARG A 116 -17.09 5.22 6.78
C ARG A 116 -17.67 6.63 6.71
N GLU A 117 -17.13 7.56 7.49
CA GLU A 117 -17.56 8.95 7.51
C GLU A 117 -17.50 9.56 6.11
N ALA A 118 -16.40 9.37 5.36
CA ALA A 118 -16.27 9.88 4.00
C ALA A 118 -17.29 9.25 3.02
N ILE A 119 -17.63 7.98 3.19
CA ILE A 119 -18.66 7.29 2.38
C ILE A 119 -20.05 7.83 2.72
N ASP A 120 -20.37 7.94 4.01
CA ASP A 120 -21.66 8.40 4.50
C ASP A 120 -21.92 9.87 4.11
N ASP A 121 -20.90 10.72 4.23
CA ASP A 121 -20.93 12.10 3.76
C ASP A 121 -21.25 12.19 2.27
N PHE A 122 -20.66 11.30 1.45
CA PHE A 122 -20.90 11.27 0.02
C PHE A 122 -22.32 10.77 -0.30
N LYS A 123 -22.79 9.73 0.39
CA LYS A 123 -24.17 9.21 0.27
C LYS A 123 -25.21 10.26 0.65
N ALA A 124 -24.98 10.99 1.74
CA ALA A 124 -25.88 12.06 2.21
C ALA A 124 -25.98 13.21 1.20
N LYS A 125 -24.85 13.59 0.56
CA LYS A 125 -24.80 14.63 -0.47
C LYS A 125 -25.32 14.15 -1.83
N ASN A 126 -25.34 12.84 -2.08
CA ASN A 126 -25.77 12.24 -3.34
C ASN A 126 -26.76 11.08 -3.07
N PRO A 127 -28.02 11.39 -2.72
CA PRO A 127 -29.04 10.38 -2.51
C PRO A 127 -29.20 9.48 -3.76
N GLY A 128 -29.07 8.16 -3.58
CA GLY A 128 -29.12 7.19 -4.67
C GLY A 128 -27.78 6.90 -5.36
N ALA A 129 -26.66 7.43 -4.85
CA ALA A 129 -25.33 7.03 -5.31
C ALA A 129 -25.13 5.52 -5.17
N ASN A 130 -24.72 4.88 -6.27
CA ASN A 130 -24.34 3.48 -6.25
C ASN A 130 -22.88 3.29 -5.82
N VAL A 131 -22.50 2.05 -5.53
CA VAL A 131 -21.14 1.67 -5.12
C VAL A 131 -20.09 2.17 -6.11
N GLY A 132 -20.37 2.10 -7.42
CA GLY A 132 -19.45 2.59 -8.46
C GLY A 132 -19.17 4.09 -8.36
N MET A 133 -20.19 4.90 -8.06
CA MET A 133 -20.05 6.35 -7.85
C MET A 133 -19.27 6.66 -6.57
N ILE A 134 -19.55 5.94 -5.48
CA ILE A 134 -18.81 6.08 -4.21
C ILE A 134 -17.33 5.75 -4.43
N MET A 135 -17.03 4.62 -5.08
CA MET A 135 -15.66 4.20 -5.35
C MET A 135 -14.92 5.16 -6.30
N ALA A 136 -15.61 5.76 -7.27
CA ALA A 136 -15.05 6.80 -8.12
C ALA A 136 -14.70 8.06 -7.33
N HIS A 137 -15.57 8.49 -6.41
CA HIS A 137 -15.29 9.61 -5.52
C HIS A 137 -14.08 9.32 -4.62
N LEU A 138 -14.04 8.16 -3.98
CA LEU A 138 -12.93 7.76 -3.13
C LEU A 138 -11.61 7.73 -3.91
N LYS A 139 -11.63 7.22 -5.14
CA LYS A 139 -10.44 7.19 -5.99
C LYS A 139 -9.95 8.58 -6.37
N THR A 140 -10.85 9.54 -6.60
CA THR A 140 -10.47 10.92 -6.95
C THR A 140 -10.00 11.72 -5.73
N SER A 141 -10.68 11.55 -4.58
CA SER A 141 -10.45 12.39 -3.39
C SER A 141 -9.47 11.80 -2.38
N PHE A 142 -9.34 10.48 -2.34
CA PHE A 142 -8.59 9.75 -1.30
C PHE A 142 -7.70 8.65 -1.88
N ALA A 143 -7.21 8.82 -3.12
CA ALA A 143 -6.37 7.82 -3.81
C ALA A 143 -5.23 7.29 -2.93
N GLY A 144 -5.20 5.96 -2.73
CA GLY A 144 -4.14 5.30 -1.97
C GLY A 144 -4.22 5.48 -0.44
N GLN A 145 -5.23 6.18 0.09
CA GLN A 145 -5.42 6.38 1.54
C GLN A 145 -6.36 5.34 2.18
N TYR A 146 -6.94 4.42 1.42
CA TYR A 146 -7.90 3.45 1.93
C TYR A 146 -7.69 2.07 1.33
N ASP A 147 -8.18 1.04 2.02
CA ASP A 147 -8.26 -0.31 1.48
C ASP A 147 -9.51 -0.46 0.60
N GLY A 148 -9.33 -0.84 -0.67
CA GLY A 148 -10.43 -0.90 -1.63
C GLY A 148 -11.48 -1.98 -1.31
N LYS A 149 -11.08 -3.07 -0.65
CA LYS A 149 -11.98 -4.14 -0.25
C LYS A 149 -12.84 -3.69 0.93
N ALA A 150 -12.23 -3.05 1.92
CA ALA A 150 -12.96 -2.43 3.04
C ALA A 150 -13.91 -1.32 2.55
N ALA A 151 -13.46 -0.45 1.64
CA ALA A 151 -14.29 0.60 1.07
C ALA A 151 -15.50 0.05 0.30
N SER A 152 -15.30 -1.01 -0.50
CA SER A 152 -16.42 -1.67 -1.21
C SER A 152 -17.43 -2.25 -0.23
N ALA A 153 -16.97 -2.92 0.82
CA ALA A 153 -17.84 -3.50 1.85
C ALA A 153 -18.66 -2.43 2.59
N PHE A 154 -18.06 -1.27 2.91
CA PHE A 154 -18.78 -0.15 3.52
C PHE A 154 -19.67 0.63 2.55
N ALA A 155 -19.36 0.60 1.26
CA ALA A 155 -20.21 1.23 0.24
C ALA A 155 -21.48 0.42 -0.04
N GLU A 156 -21.40 -0.92 0.05
CA GLU A 156 -22.52 -1.85 -0.15
C GLU A 156 -23.51 -1.92 1.03
N GLY A 157 -23.02 -1.72 2.27
CA GLY A 157 -23.83 -1.62 3.48
C GLY A 157 -24.42 -0.22 3.69
#